data_AF-A0A833WHU8-F1
#
_entry.id   AF-A0A833WHU8-F1
#
_cell.length_a   1.000
_cell.length_b   1.000
_cell.length_c   1.000
_cell.angle_alpha   90.00
_cell.angle_beta   90.00
_cell.angle_gamma   90.00
#
_symmetry.space_group_name_H-M   'P 1'
#
loop_
_entity.id
_entity.type
_entity.pdbx_description
1 polymer ?
#
loop_
_entity_poly.entity_id
_entity_poly.type
_entity_poly.pdbx_seq_one_letter_code
_entity_poly.pdbx_strand_id
1 'polypeptide(L)'
;MANADCNTEEPPNPVRSPSISKRKKAFRFVPSSDIMLLKETLKHRPWAASHGETLAAWSSVATGLKAALTSCIADGKACRRRFNTLLEVFRRDELESLRASGSAKDYEEREQLLTDCMTLYNEHAQVKADKTERRKERLSVVNRLRQNSENELSTPPPNKKKKKSSTEALVEFLDTKAEARISREKQKERQLDLQERRLALEEQRLQQDRDKLDKLMGITASQMGLMSKLIEKMNQ
;
A
#
# COMPACT_ATOMS: atom_id res chain seq x y z
N MET A 1 39.78 32.22 -75.12
CA MET A 1 40.26 30.83 -75.28
C MET A 1 41.12 30.48 -74.08
N ALA A 2 40.75 29.38 -73.40
CA ALA A 2 41.55 28.48 -72.53
C ALA A 2 42.48 29.10 -71.45
N ASN A 3 42.14 28.97 -70.17
CA ASN A 3 42.42 27.85 -69.24
C ASN A 3 43.83 27.91 -68.64
N ALA A 4 43.89 28.07 -67.32
CA ALA A 4 44.98 27.57 -66.49
C ALA A 4 44.38 27.16 -65.13
N ASP A 5 44.22 25.84 -64.99
CA ASP A 5 43.81 25.13 -63.79
C ASP A 5 44.83 25.28 -62.66
N CYS A 6 44.34 25.51 -61.44
CA CYS A 6 45.06 25.14 -60.22
C CYS A 6 44.08 24.37 -59.32
N ASN A 7 44.08 23.05 -59.48
CA ASN A 7 43.38 22.12 -58.60
C ASN A 7 44.03 22.12 -57.22
N THR A 8 43.27 22.50 -56.19
CA THR A 8 43.54 22.12 -54.80
C THR A 8 42.46 21.10 -54.41
N GLU A 9 42.87 19.83 -54.34
CA GLU A 9 42.06 18.72 -53.84
C GLU A 9 41.94 18.85 -52.31
N GLU A 10 40.76 19.25 -51.83
CA GLU A 10 40.34 19.10 -50.44
C GLU A 10 39.75 17.68 -50.24
N PRO A 11 40.16 16.95 -49.18
CA PRO A 11 39.71 15.57 -48.97
C PRO A 11 38.21 15.50 -48.62
N PRO A 12 37.52 14.39 -48.97
CA PRO A 12 36.09 14.27 -48.77
C PRO A 12 35.77 14.22 -47.26
N ASN A 13 35.10 15.27 -46.80
CA ASN A 13 34.51 15.37 -45.47
C ASN A 13 33.54 14.18 -45.26
N PRO A 14 33.72 13.33 -44.23
CA PRO A 14 32.83 12.20 -44.02
C PRO A 14 31.43 12.71 -43.68
N VAL A 15 30.48 12.43 -44.58
CA VAL A 15 29.06 12.70 -44.38
C VAL A 15 28.63 12.04 -43.07
N ARG A 16 28.48 12.86 -42.04
CA ARG A 16 27.99 12.46 -40.73
C ARG A 16 26.51 12.13 -40.86
N SER A 17 26.22 10.86 -41.15
CA SER A 17 24.88 10.29 -41.12
C SER A 17 24.21 10.62 -39.78
N PRO A 18 23.13 11.41 -39.75
CA PRO A 18 22.37 11.60 -38.52
C PRO A 18 21.52 10.35 -38.33
N SER A 19 22.05 9.35 -37.61
CA SER A 19 21.24 8.27 -37.04
C SER A 19 20.37 8.84 -35.90
N ILE A 20 19.37 9.66 -36.28
CA ILE A 20 18.31 10.06 -35.37
C ILE A 20 17.48 8.81 -35.13
N SER A 21 17.83 8.08 -34.08
CA SER A 21 16.99 7.07 -33.49
C SER A 21 15.64 7.73 -33.18
N LYS A 22 14.62 7.41 -33.98
CA LYS A 22 13.25 7.94 -33.82
C LYS A 22 12.80 7.66 -32.38
N ARG A 23 12.76 8.69 -31.54
CA ARG A 23 12.30 8.57 -30.15
C ARG A 23 10.90 7.95 -30.14
N LYS A 24 10.72 6.87 -29.40
CA LYS A 24 9.40 6.21 -29.25
C LYS A 24 8.38 7.27 -28.79
N LYS A 25 7.23 7.33 -29.47
CA LYS A 25 6.18 8.31 -29.19
C LYS A 25 5.62 8.05 -27.79
N ALA A 26 5.62 9.07 -26.93
CA ALA A 26 5.13 8.95 -25.57
C ALA A 26 3.61 8.71 -25.55
N PHE A 27 3.14 7.92 -24.58
CA PHE A 27 1.71 7.72 -24.34
C PHE A 27 1.06 9.05 -23.95
N ARG A 28 -0.05 9.41 -24.61
CA ARG A 28 -0.83 10.61 -24.31
C ARG A 28 -2.08 10.20 -23.55
N PHE A 29 -2.21 10.71 -22.33
CA PHE A 29 -3.42 10.54 -21.55
C PHE A 29 -4.54 11.43 -22.10
N VAL A 30 -5.72 10.83 -22.24
CA VAL A 30 -7.00 11.41 -22.62
C VAL A 30 -8.05 11.03 -21.56
N PRO A 31 -9.23 11.69 -21.52
CA PRO A 31 -10.25 11.43 -20.49
C PRO A 31 -10.59 9.95 -20.30
N SER A 32 -10.79 9.19 -21.38
CA SER A 32 -11.08 7.75 -21.29
C SER A 32 -9.94 6.94 -20.66
N SER A 33 -8.69 7.27 -20.97
CA SER A 33 -7.54 6.62 -20.31
C SER A 33 -7.34 7.08 -18.86
N ASP A 34 -7.77 8.31 -18.52
CA ASP A 34 -7.75 8.79 -17.13
C ASP A 34 -8.76 8.02 -16.28
N ILE A 35 -9.97 7.76 -16.80
CA ILE A 35 -10.97 6.91 -16.13
C ILE A 35 -10.38 5.53 -15.82
N MET A 36 -9.75 4.88 -16.80
CA MET A 36 -9.13 3.57 -16.60
C MET A 36 -7.97 3.62 -15.61
N LEU A 37 -7.14 4.67 -15.66
CA LEU A 37 -6.09 4.89 -14.67
C LEU A 37 -6.67 5.02 -13.26
N LEU A 38 -7.74 5.79 -13.08
CA LEU A 38 -8.38 6.01 -11.78
C LEU A 38 -9.00 4.72 -11.23
N LYS A 39 -9.70 3.93 -12.07
CA LYS A 39 -10.24 2.62 -11.71
C LYS A 39 -9.15 1.67 -11.21
N GLU A 40 -8.04 1.54 -11.95
CA GLU A 40 -6.91 0.70 -11.53
C GLU A 40 -6.24 1.25 -10.26
N THR A 41 -6.22 2.57 -10.09
CA THR A 41 -5.67 3.20 -8.88
C THR A 41 -6.54 2.92 -7.65
N LEU A 42 -7.87 2.96 -7.77
CA LEU A 42 -8.81 2.57 -6.70
C LEU A 42 -8.68 1.10 -6.31
N LYS A 43 -8.46 0.24 -7.31
CA LYS A 43 -8.26 -1.21 -7.12
C LYS A 43 -6.97 -1.52 -6.36
N HIS A 44 -5.86 -0.89 -6.74
CA HIS A 44 -4.54 -1.19 -6.16
C HIS A 44 -4.15 -0.31 -4.97
N ARG A 45 -4.84 0.82 -4.76
CA ARG A 45 -4.62 1.78 -3.66
C ARG A 45 -3.14 2.08 -3.40
N PRO A 46 -2.37 2.55 -4.41
CA PRO A 46 -0.92 2.66 -4.31
C PRO A 46 -0.44 3.68 -3.25
N TRP A 47 -1.30 4.61 -2.82
CA TRP A 47 -1.03 5.52 -1.69
C TRP A 47 -1.05 4.83 -0.33
N ALA A 48 -1.74 3.68 -0.21
CA ALA A 48 -1.85 2.88 1.00
C ALA A 48 -0.79 1.77 1.09
N ALA A 49 0.09 1.66 0.08
CA ALA A 49 1.16 0.67 0.05
C ALA A 49 2.12 0.85 1.24
N SER A 50 2.67 -0.27 1.72
CA SER A 50 3.65 -0.24 2.81
C SER A 50 4.93 0.50 2.38
N HIS A 51 5.75 0.87 3.38
CA HIS A 51 7.02 1.51 3.12
C HIS A 51 7.90 0.62 2.21
N GLY A 52 8.31 1.17 1.06
CA GLY A 52 9.12 0.46 0.05
C GLY A 52 8.30 -0.22 -1.06
N GLU A 53 6.99 -0.38 -0.89
CA GLU A 53 6.13 -1.10 -1.86
C GLU A 53 5.40 -0.17 -2.83
N THR A 54 5.44 1.15 -2.59
CA THR A 54 4.73 2.15 -3.41
C THR A 54 5.06 2.01 -4.90
N LEU A 55 6.33 1.77 -5.25
CA LEU A 55 6.72 1.60 -6.66
C LEU A 55 6.11 0.34 -7.28
N ALA A 56 6.07 -0.77 -6.53
CA ALA A 56 5.45 -2.01 -6.98
C ALA A 56 3.94 -1.83 -7.19
N ALA A 57 3.25 -1.16 -6.27
CA ALA A 57 1.82 -0.86 -6.41
C ALA A 57 1.52 -0.02 -7.65
N TRP A 58 2.34 0.99 -7.96
CA TRP A 58 2.21 1.76 -9.20
C TRP A 58 2.52 0.93 -10.45
N SER A 59 3.45 -0.03 -10.37
CA SER A 59 3.67 -0.98 -11.46
C SER A 59 2.45 -1.87 -11.70
N SER A 60 1.75 -2.32 -10.64
CA SER A 60 0.49 -3.05 -10.77
C SER A 60 -0.60 -2.23 -11.46
N VAL A 61 -0.76 -0.95 -11.08
CA VAL A 61 -1.67 -0.02 -11.78
C VAL A 61 -1.33 0.09 -13.27
N ALA A 62 -0.04 0.25 -13.61
CA ALA A 62 0.37 0.31 -15.01
C ALA A 62 0.10 -1.00 -15.76
N THR A 63 0.27 -2.15 -15.13
CA THR A 63 -0.06 -3.46 -15.71
C THR A 63 -1.56 -3.58 -15.99
N GLY A 64 -2.42 -3.20 -15.02
CA GLY A 64 -3.87 -3.17 -15.21
C GLY A 64 -4.29 -2.22 -16.34
N LEU A 65 -3.69 -1.04 -16.39
CA LEU A 65 -3.97 -0.06 -17.45
C LEU A 65 -3.57 -0.57 -18.84
N LYS A 66 -2.45 -1.30 -18.97
CA LYS A 66 -2.02 -1.92 -20.23
C LYS A 66 -2.93 -3.07 -20.65
N ALA A 67 -3.41 -3.85 -19.68
CA ALA A 67 -4.38 -4.90 -19.96
C ALA A 67 -5.70 -4.32 -20.47
N ALA A 68 -6.12 -3.18 -19.94
CA ALA A 68 -7.35 -2.53 -20.33
C ALA A 68 -7.24 -1.67 -21.60
N LEU A 69 -6.04 -1.17 -21.90
CA LEU A 69 -5.76 -0.32 -23.06
C LEU A 69 -4.52 -0.83 -23.79
N THR A 70 -4.73 -1.61 -24.84
CA THR A 70 -3.67 -2.34 -25.57
C THR A 70 -2.60 -1.43 -26.18
N SER A 71 -2.92 -0.16 -26.47
CA SER A 71 -1.97 0.83 -26.97
C SER A 71 -1.17 1.57 -25.88
N CYS A 72 -1.47 1.29 -24.60
CA CYS A 72 -0.82 1.94 -23.49
C CYS A 72 0.63 1.45 -23.32
N ILE A 73 1.55 2.40 -23.26
CA ILE A 73 2.97 2.14 -22.96
C ILE A 73 3.42 2.81 -21.66
N ALA A 74 2.48 3.36 -20.87
CA ALA A 74 2.79 4.04 -19.62
C ALA A 74 3.38 3.09 -18.59
N ASP A 75 4.44 3.50 -17.91
CA ASP A 75 5.00 2.80 -16.75
C ASP A 75 4.36 3.29 -15.44
N GLY A 76 4.68 2.63 -14.32
CA GLY A 76 4.14 3.01 -13.02
C GLY A 76 4.48 4.46 -12.63
N LYS A 77 5.65 4.97 -13.04
CA LYS A 77 6.05 6.36 -12.80
C LYS A 77 5.18 7.34 -13.60
N ALA A 78 4.90 7.05 -14.86
CA ALA A 78 4.00 7.84 -15.69
C ALA A 78 2.57 7.85 -15.14
N CYS A 79 2.06 6.68 -14.71
CA CYS A 79 0.75 6.55 -14.06
C CYS A 79 0.68 7.39 -12.78
N ARG A 80 1.69 7.29 -11.91
CA ARG A 80 1.78 8.10 -10.68
C ARG A 80 1.78 9.60 -10.96
N ARG A 81 2.60 10.05 -11.92
CA ARG A 81 2.66 11.48 -12.29
C ARG A 81 1.30 11.96 -12.79
N ARG A 82 0.67 11.21 -13.69
CA ARG A 82 -0.65 11.56 -14.23
C ARG A 82 -1.71 11.63 -13.14
N PHE A 83 -1.76 10.62 -12.26
CA PHE A 83 -2.67 10.61 -11.12
C PHE A 83 -2.49 11.83 -10.20
N ASN A 84 -1.26 12.16 -9.84
CA ASN A 84 -0.97 13.34 -9.03
C ASN A 84 -1.43 14.64 -9.72
N THR A 85 -1.17 14.79 -11.03
CA THR A 85 -1.66 15.94 -11.79
C THR A 85 -3.18 16.02 -11.78
N LEU A 86 -3.88 14.89 -11.95
CA LEU A 86 -5.34 14.87 -11.88
C LEU A 86 -5.87 15.29 -10.51
N LEU A 87 -5.28 14.79 -9.42
CA LEU A 87 -5.65 15.20 -8.07
C LEU A 87 -5.34 16.68 -7.79
N GLU A 88 -4.22 17.20 -8.28
CA GLU A 88 -3.87 18.62 -8.10
C GLU A 88 -4.85 19.54 -8.83
N VAL A 89 -5.19 19.23 -10.08
CA VAL A 89 -6.16 20.00 -10.87
C VAL A 89 -7.56 19.88 -10.26
N PHE A 90 -7.94 18.69 -9.80
CA PHE A 90 -9.22 18.49 -9.11
C PHE A 90 -9.32 19.32 -7.82
N ARG A 91 -8.26 19.38 -7.01
CA ARG A 91 -8.22 20.20 -5.80
C ARG A 91 -8.33 21.71 -6.05
N ARG A 92 -8.03 22.16 -7.26
CA ARG A 92 -8.13 23.57 -7.67
C ARG A 92 -9.45 23.88 -8.37
N ASP A 93 -10.33 22.90 -8.53
CA ASP A 93 -11.56 23.01 -9.31
C ASP A 93 -11.28 23.46 -10.77
N GLU A 94 -10.18 22.96 -11.36
CA GLU A 94 -9.69 23.34 -12.70
C GLU A 94 -9.85 22.20 -13.74
N LEU A 95 -10.76 21.25 -13.53
CA LEU A 95 -10.90 20.06 -14.41
C LEU A 95 -11.32 20.40 -15.84
N GLU A 96 -11.94 21.55 -16.05
CA GLU A 96 -12.27 22.16 -17.34
C GLU A 96 -11.04 22.24 -18.24
N SER A 97 -9.87 22.57 -17.67
CA SER A 97 -8.59 22.70 -18.40
C SER A 97 -8.10 21.37 -18.99
N LEU A 98 -8.59 20.25 -18.47
CA LEU A 98 -8.25 18.90 -18.92
C LEU A 98 -9.32 18.27 -19.81
N ARG A 99 -10.31 19.05 -20.27
CA ARG A 99 -11.25 18.60 -21.29
C ARG A 99 -10.50 18.50 -22.63
N ALA A 100 -10.50 17.30 -23.21
CA ALA A 100 -9.93 17.00 -24.52
C ALA A 100 -10.96 16.23 -25.35
N SER A 101 -10.57 15.39 -26.31
CA SER A 101 -11.51 14.49 -27.00
C SER A 101 -12.16 13.52 -26.01
N GLY A 102 -13.34 13.87 -25.51
CA GLY A 102 -14.11 13.13 -24.52
C GLY A 102 -15.55 13.61 -24.49
N SER A 103 -16.45 12.76 -24.02
CA SER A 103 -17.86 13.09 -23.86
C SER A 103 -18.13 13.71 -22.50
N ALA A 104 -19.29 14.37 -22.34
CA ALA A 104 -19.75 14.86 -21.04
C ALA A 104 -19.77 13.75 -19.98
N LYS A 105 -20.22 12.55 -20.38
CA LYS A 105 -20.24 11.35 -19.53
C LYS A 105 -18.84 10.93 -19.07
N ASP A 106 -17.84 11.00 -19.95
CA ASP A 106 -16.46 10.68 -19.59
C ASP A 106 -15.90 11.65 -18.54
N TYR A 107 -16.26 12.94 -18.64
CA TYR A 107 -15.80 13.93 -17.66
C TYR A 107 -16.46 13.73 -16.30
N GLU A 108 -17.77 13.47 -16.28
CA GLU A 108 -18.54 13.20 -15.06
C GLU A 108 -18.04 11.92 -14.36
N GLU A 109 -17.83 10.83 -15.12
CA GLU A 109 -17.28 9.60 -14.55
C GLU A 109 -15.87 9.81 -13.99
N ARG A 110 -15.02 10.57 -14.70
CA ARG A 110 -13.67 10.92 -14.22
C ARG A 110 -13.72 11.71 -12.92
N GLU A 111 -14.64 12.67 -12.81
CA GLU A 111 -14.81 13.52 -11.62
C GLU A 111 -15.32 12.72 -10.42
N GLN A 112 -16.29 11.83 -10.63
CA GLN A 112 -16.75 10.91 -9.59
C GLN A 112 -15.61 10.02 -9.08
N LEU A 113 -14.83 9.42 -9.98
CA LEU A 113 -13.68 8.59 -9.59
C LEU A 113 -12.58 9.38 -8.87
N LEU A 114 -12.38 10.66 -9.21
CA LEU A 114 -11.46 11.56 -8.50
C LEU A 114 -11.95 11.86 -7.09
N THR A 115 -13.25 12.07 -6.91
CA THR A 115 -13.89 12.24 -5.60
C THR A 115 -13.64 11.03 -4.71
N ASP A 116 -13.86 9.83 -5.24
CA ASP A 116 -13.65 8.57 -4.53
C ASP A 116 -12.17 8.38 -4.16
N CYS A 117 -11.26 8.64 -5.12
CA CYS A 117 -9.82 8.56 -4.89
C CYS A 117 -9.37 9.54 -3.81
N MET A 118 -9.85 10.79 -3.85
CA MET A 118 -9.46 11.85 -2.91
C MET A 118 -9.96 11.53 -1.50
N THR A 119 -11.18 11.02 -1.37
CA THR A 119 -11.75 10.56 -0.09
C THR A 119 -10.87 9.49 0.54
N LEU A 120 -10.61 8.39 -0.17
CA LEU A 120 -9.77 7.29 0.33
C LEU A 120 -8.32 7.70 0.58
N TYR A 121 -7.78 8.61 -0.24
CA TYR A 121 -6.44 9.15 -0.06
C TYR A 121 -6.33 9.94 1.24
N ASN A 122 -7.30 10.81 1.51
CA ASN A 122 -7.36 11.62 2.72
C ASN A 122 -7.58 10.78 3.97
N GLU A 123 -8.52 9.82 3.93
CA GLU A 123 -8.75 8.88 5.03
C GLU A 123 -7.46 8.15 5.42
N HIS A 124 -6.73 7.63 4.43
CA HIS A 124 -5.46 6.97 4.68
C HIS A 124 -4.40 7.94 5.24
N ALA A 125 -4.34 9.18 4.75
CA ALA A 125 -3.44 10.20 5.28
C ALA A 125 -3.74 10.52 6.75
N GLN A 126 -5.02 10.63 7.13
CA GLN A 126 -5.44 10.85 8.52
C GLN A 126 -5.07 9.67 9.42
N VAL A 127 -5.37 8.44 9.01
CA VAL A 127 -4.99 7.23 9.77
C VAL A 127 -3.48 7.16 10.00
N LYS A 128 -2.68 7.56 9.00
CA LYS A 128 -1.22 7.62 9.11
C LYS A 128 -0.75 8.72 10.07
N ALA A 129 -1.38 9.89 10.05
CA ALA A 129 -1.11 10.98 10.97
C ALA A 129 -1.43 10.57 12.42
N ASP A 130 -2.63 10.04 12.66
CA ASP A 130 -3.09 9.58 13.99
C ASP A 130 -2.18 8.50 14.57
N LYS A 131 -1.79 7.51 13.75
CA LYS A 131 -0.85 6.47 14.17
C LYS A 131 0.52 7.04 14.55
N THR A 132 0.94 8.11 13.87
CA THR A 132 2.22 8.79 14.12
C THR A 132 2.15 9.59 15.41
N GLU A 133 1.07 10.34 15.64
CA GLU A 133 0.85 11.10 16.88
C GLU A 133 0.70 10.18 18.09
N ARG A 134 -0.11 9.11 18.01
CA ARG A 134 -0.20 8.10 19.07
C ARG A 134 1.17 7.48 19.39
N ARG A 135 2.03 7.28 18.39
CA ARG A 135 3.40 6.78 18.62
C ARG A 135 4.26 7.82 19.34
N LYS A 136 4.21 9.09 18.94
CA LYS A 136 4.94 10.18 19.61
C LYS A 136 4.47 10.35 21.05
N GLU A 137 3.17 10.33 21.30
CA GLU A 137 2.58 10.43 22.63
C GLU A 137 3.07 9.30 23.54
N ARG A 138 3.02 8.04 23.06
CA ARG A 138 3.55 6.88 23.80
C ARG A 138 5.03 7.02 24.14
N LEU A 139 5.84 7.52 23.20
CA LEU A 139 7.27 7.78 23.45
C LEU A 139 7.46 8.90 24.48
N SER A 140 6.63 9.95 24.45
CA SER A 140 6.69 11.04 25.43
C SER A 140 6.35 10.58 26.85
N VAL A 141 5.35 9.70 27.01
CA VAL A 141 4.98 9.11 28.29
C VAL A 141 6.14 8.26 28.85
N VAL A 142 6.74 7.40 28.02
CA VAL A 142 7.90 6.59 28.42
C VAL A 142 9.08 7.46 28.85
N ASN A 143 9.36 8.55 28.13
CA ASN A 143 10.43 9.48 28.50
C ASN A 143 10.16 10.18 29.84
N ARG A 144 8.91 10.61 30.11
CA ARG A 144 8.53 11.20 31.41
C ARG A 144 8.71 10.22 32.57
N LEU A 145 8.30 8.95 32.38
CA LEU A 145 8.52 7.89 33.39
C LEU A 145 10.02 7.65 33.67
N ARG A 146 10.87 7.68 32.63
CA ARG A 146 12.33 7.57 32.81
C ARG A 146 12.92 8.75 33.57
N GLN A 147 12.53 9.98 33.22
CA GLN A 147 13.01 11.19 33.93
C GLN A 147 12.58 11.22 35.39
N ASN A 148 11.35 10.80 35.70
CA ASN A 148 10.89 10.71 37.09
C ASN A 148 11.65 9.64 37.90
N SER A 149 12.11 8.56 37.26
CA SER A 149 12.95 7.52 37.89
C SER A 149 14.39 7.97 38.14
N GLU A 150 14.91 8.92 37.36
CA GLU A 150 16.28 9.45 37.50
C GLU A 150 16.37 10.57 38.56
N ASN A 151 15.24 11.16 38.98
CA ASN A 151 15.19 12.16 40.05
C ASN A 151 15.21 11.58 41.48
N GLU A 152 14.95 10.28 41.65
CA GLU A 152 14.92 9.59 42.98
C GLU A 152 16.26 8.89 43.34
N LEU A 153 17.33 9.08 42.57
CA LEU A 153 18.67 8.63 42.93
C LEU A 153 19.69 9.72 42.68
N SER A 154 19.70 10.72 43.57
CA SER A 154 20.74 11.73 43.63
C SER A 154 22.02 11.14 44.25
N THR A 155 22.85 10.51 43.42
CA THR A 155 24.29 10.40 43.66
C THR A 155 25.04 11.19 42.57
N PRO A 156 26.04 12.02 42.95
CA PRO A 156 26.70 12.90 41.99
C PRO A 156 27.57 12.08 41.01
N PRO A 157 27.67 12.45 39.72
CA PRO A 157 28.47 11.70 38.77
C PRO A 157 29.97 12.01 38.94
N PRO A 158 30.87 11.00 38.97
CA PRO A 158 32.28 11.26 38.78
C PRO A 158 32.59 11.37 37.28
N ASN A 159 33.18 12.52 36.93
CA ASN A 159 34.23 12.74 35.92
C ASN A 159 34.15 12.08 34.52
N LYS A 160 34.12 12.98 33.50
CA LYS A 160 34.83 12.92 32.20
C LYS A 160 34.86 11.55 31.48
N LYS A 161 33.90 11.32 30.58
CA LYS A 161 33.99 10.23 29.60
C LYS A 161 34.91 10.60 28.44
N LYS A 162 36.00 9.83 28.30
CA LYS A 162 36.83 9.73 27.09
C LYS A 162 35.95 9.46 25.87
N LYS A 163 36.23 10.13 24.76
CA LYS A 163 35.57 9.89 23.46
C LYS A 163 35.78 8.41 23.07
N LYS A 164 34.72 7.61 23.13
CA LYS A 164 34.73 6.23 22.61
C LYS A 164 35.01 6.26 21.10
N SER A 165 35.81 5.31 20.64
CA SER A 165 36.17 5.17 19.23
C SER A 165 34.92 5.00 18.37
N SER A 166 34.89 5.62 17.19
CA SER A 166 33.77 5.56 16.23
C SER A 166 33.34 4.14 15.87
N THR A 167 34.24 3.15 16.02
CA THR A 167 33.96 1.73 15.80
C THR A 167 33.12 1.11 16.92
N GLU A 168 33.36 1.50 18.17
CA GLU A 168 32.62 0.97 19.34
C GLU A 168 31.17 1.48 19.35
N ALA A 169 30.96 2.75 18.98
CA ALA A 169 29.63 3.33 18.86
C ALA A 169 28.80 2.69 17.72
N LEU A 170 29.47 2.25 16.64
CA LEU A 170 28.79 1.54 15.55
C LEU A 170 28.39 0.13 15.96
N VAL A 171 29.24 -0.58 16.70
CA VAL A 171 28.94 -1.92 17.24
C VAL A 171 27.76 -1.85 18.20
N GLU A 172 27.77 -0.92 19.16
CA GLU A 172 26.68 -0.74 20.14
C GLU A 172 25.34 -0.42 19.45
N PHE A 173 25.36 0.38 18.38
CA PHE A 173 24.17 0.66 17.57
C PHE A 173 23.64 -0.58 16.84
N LEU A 174 24.53 -1.43 16.30
CA LEU A 174 24.15 -2.66 15.61
C LEU A 174 23.56 -3.69 16.59
N ASP A 175 24.14 -3.83 17.77
CA ASP A 175 23.63 -4.72 18.82
C ASP A 175 22.27 -4.27 19.33
N THR A 176 22.11 -2.98 19.64
CA THR A 176 20.83 -2.40 20.03
C THR A 176 19.75 -2.62 18.95
N LYS A 177 20.13 -2.52 17.68
CA LYS A 177 19.21 -2.73 16.54
C LYS A 177 18.85 -4.21 16.38
N ALA A 178 19.79 -5.13 16.61
CA ALA A 178 19.55 -6.57 16.61
C ALA A 178 18.61 -6.98 17.75
N GLU A 179 18.84 -6.48 18.96
CA GLU A 179 17.98 -6.71 20.12
C GLU A 179 16.56 -6.16 19.93
N ALA A 180 16.44 -4.97 19.32
CA ALA A 180 15.14 -4.40 18.98
C ALA A 180 14.37 -5.25 17.95
N ARG A 181 15.08 -5.89 17.02
CA ARG A 181 14.47 -6.82 16.04
C ARG A 181 13.98 -8.09 16.72
N ILE A 182 14.81 -8.71 17.56
CA ILE A 182 14.46 -9.91 18.34
C ILE A 182 13.28 -9.62 19.28
N SER A 183 13.29 -8.47 19.96
CA SER A 183 12.21 -8.07 20.87
C SER A 183 10.88 -7.87 20.14
N ARG A 184 10.91 -7.28 18.94
CA ARG A 184 9.72 -7.12 18.09
C ARG A 184 9.18 -8.47 17.63
N GLU A 185 10.05 -9.42 17.31
CA GLU A 185 9.67 -10.77 16.90
C GLU A 185 9.02 -11.54 18.05
N LYS A 186 9.64 -11.54 19.23
CA LYS A 186 9.04 -12.11 20.46
C LYS A 186 7.69 -11.48 20.84
N GLN A 187 7.51 -10.19 20.56
CA GLN A 187 6.22 -9.54 20.79
C GLN A 187 5.15 -9.99 19.79
N LYS A 188 5.52 -10.21 18.53
CA LYS A 188 4.61 -10.77 17.51
C LYS A 188 4.24 -12.21 17.82
N GLU A 189 5.22 -13.02 18.20
CA GLU A 189 5.01 -14.42 18.59
C GLU A 189 4.01 -14.52 19.76
N ARG A 190 4.19 -13.72 20.82
CA ARG A 190 3.22 -13.65 21.92
C ARG A 190 1.81 -13.20 21.48
N GLN A 191 1.71 -12.33 20.48
CA GLN A 191 0.39 -11.94 19.95
C GLN A 191 -0.26 -13.07 19.15
N LEU A 192 0.53 -13.81 18.37
CA LEU A 192 0.04 -14.98 17.64
C LEU A 192 -0.41 -16.07 18.59
N ASP A 193 0.36 -16.37 19.64
CA ASP A 193 0.00 -17.35 20.67
C ASP A 193 -1.32 -17.00 21.37
N LEU A 194 -1.52 -15.73 21.74
CA LEU A 194 -2.79 -15.28 22.31
C LEU A 194 -3.96 -15.38 21.31
N GLN A 195 -3.72 -15.14 20.02
CA GLN A 195 -4.74 -15.29 18.98
C GLN A 195 -5.09 -16.76 18.75
N GLU A 196 -4.09 -17.64 18.69
CA GLU A 196 -4.26 -19.08 18.57
C GLU A 196 -5.05 -19.62 19.76
N ARG A 197 -4.72 -19.19 20.99
CA ARG A 197 -5.47 -19.59 22.19
C ARG A 197 -6.92 -19.13 22.15
N ARG A 198 -7.19 -17.94 21.61
CA ARG A 198 -8.56 -17.43 21.43
C ARG A 198 -9.33 -18.26 20.40
N LEU A 199 -8.71 -18.55 19.26
CA LEU A 199 -9.33 -19.38 18.22
C LEU A 199 -9.64 -20.78 18.75
N ALA A 200 -8.73 -21.41 19.49
CA ALA A 200 -8.95 -22.72 20.08
C ALA A 200 -10.16 -22.74 21.04
N LEU A 201 -10.35 -21.68 21.83
CA LEU A 201 -11.53 -21.55 22.71
C LEU A 201 -12.83 -21.36 21.91
N GLU A 202 -12.77 -20.61 20.81
CA GLU A 202 -13.91 -20.41 19.91
C GLU A 202 -14.30 -21.70 19.20
N GLU A 203 -13.33 -22.45 18.67
CA GLU A 203 -13.53 -23.78 18.08
C GLU A 203 -14.14 -24.75 19.11
N GLN A 204 -13.62 -24.78 20.34
CA GLN A 204 -14.17 -25.62 21.41
C GLN A 204 -15.63 -25.28 21.71
N ARG A 205 -15.98 -24.00 21.74
CA ARG A 205 -17.36 -23.56 21.98
C ARG A 205 -18.29 -24.00 20.84
N LEU A 206 -17.85 -23.81 19.59
CA LEU A 206 -18.62 -24.24 18.42
C LEU A 206 -18.83 -25.76 18.43
N GLN A 207 -17.80 -26.52 18.82
CA GLN A 207 -17.92 -27.96 18.96
C GLN A 207 -18.95 -28.36 20.02
N GLN A 208 -18.91 -27.73 21.20
CA GLN A 208 -19.91 -27.98 22.25
C GLN A 208 -21.32 -27.65 21.80
N ASP A 209 -21.49 -26.56 21.05
CA ASP A 209 -22.81 -26.18 20.52
C ASP A 209 -23.29 -27.19 19.46
N ARG A 210 -22.38 -27.70 18.60
CA ARG A 210 -22.69 -28.79 17.68
C ARG A 210 -23.11 -30.07 18.41
N ASP A 211 -22.37 -30.47 19.44
CA ASP A 211 -22.68 -31.68 20.21
C ASP A 211 -24.02 -31.57 20.96
N LYS A 212 -24.36 -30.36 21.46
CA LYS A 212 -25.69 -30.08 22.04
C LYS A 212 -26.80 -30.23 21.00
N LEU A 213 -26.59 -29.71 19.79
CA LEU A 213 -27.56 -29.83 18.69
C LEU A 213 -27.74 -31.30 18.29
N ASP A 214 -26.65 -32.06 18.15
CA ASP A 214 -26.71 -33.49 17.83
C ASP A 214 -27.48 -34.26 18.91
N LYS A 215 -27.27 -33.95 20.19
CA LYS A 215 -28.01 -34.56 21.29
C LYS A 215 -29.51 -34.20 21.24
N LEU A 216 -29.85 -32.95 20.96
CA LEU A 216 -31.24 -32.51 20.80
C LEU A 216 -31.92 -33.18 19.60
N MET A 217 -31.22 -33.31 18.47
CA MET A 217 -31.73 -34.04 17.31
C MET A 217 -31.96 -35.51 17.63
N GLY A 218 -31.06 -36.15 18.38
CA GLY A 218 -31.25 -37.55 18.83
C GLY A 218 -32.47 -37.73 19.73
N ILE A 219 -32.72 -36.77 20.64
CA ILE A 219 -33.94 -36.76 21.49
C ILE A 219 -35.18 -36.56 20.61
N THR A 220 -35.15 -35.59 19.70
CA THR A 220 -36.27 -35.27 18.82
C THR A 220 -36.61 -36.45 17.91
N ALA A 221 -35.61 -37.12 17.32
CA ALA A 221 -35.81 -38.33 16.52
C ALA A 221 -36.45 -39.46 17.33
N SER A 222 -36.05 -39.63 18.59
CA SER A 222 -36.64 -40.63 19.49
C SER A 222 -38.10 -40.30 19.81
N GLN A 223 -38.41 -39.03 20.10
CA GLN A 223 -39.78 -38.58 20.35
C GLN A 223 -40.68 -38.75 19.12
N MET A 224 -40.18 -38.37 17.94
CA MET A 224 -40.89 -38.58 16.67
C MET A 224 -41.17 -40.07 16.42
N GLY A 225 -40.19 -40.94 16.68
CA GLY A 225 -40.39 -42.39 16.57
C GLY A 225 -41.47 -42.95 17.50
N LEU A 226 -41.58 -42.44 18.74
CA LEU A 226 -42.64 -42.81 19.67
C LEU A 226 -44.01 -42.29 19.21
N MET A 227 -44.09 -41.04 18.72
CA MET A 227 -45.31 -40.46 18.17
C MET A 227 -45.82 -41.24 16.95
N SER A 228 -44.94 -41.62 16.03
CA SER A 228 -45.30 -42.44 14.87
C SER A 228 -45.93 -43.78 15.28
N LYS A 229 -45.34 -44.47 16.27
CA LYS A 229 -45.91 -45.73 16.82
C LYS A 229 -47.27 -45.53 17.50
N LEU A 230 -47.47 -44.39 18.16
CA LEU A 230 -48.75 -44.06 18.79
C LEU A 230 -49.83 -43.78 17.74
N ILE A 231 -49.47 -43.06 16.67
CA ILE A 231 -50.36 -42.78 15.53
C ILE A 231 -50.73 -44.09 14.81
N GLU A 232 -49.77 -44.99 14.57
CA GLU A 232 -50.05 -46.31 14.00
C GLU A 232 -50.99 -47.14 14.88
N LYS A 233 -50.83 -47.09 16.22
CA LYS A 233 -51.75 -47.76 17.16
C LYS A 233 -53.13 -47.14 17.24
N MET A 234 -53.29 -45.82 17.01
CA MET A 234 -54.59 -45.16 16.99
C MET A 234 -55.36 -45.37 15.69
N ASN A 235 -54.65 -45.75 14.62
CA ASN A 235 -55.22 -46.01 13.29
C ASN A 235 -55.51 -47.51 13.03
N GLN A 236 -55.28 -48.39 14.01
CA GLN A 236 -55.69 -49.81 14.01
C GLN A 236 -56.92 -50.00 14.89
#